data_AF-S0FDX5-F1
#
_entry.id   AF-S0FDX5-F1
#
_cell.length_a   1.000
_cell.length_b   1.000
_cell.length_c   1.000
_cell.angle_alpha   90.00
_cell.angle_beta   90.00
_cell.angle_gamma   90.00
#
_symmetry.space_group_name_H-M   'P 1'
#
loop_
_entity.id
_entity.type
_entity.pdbx_description
1 polymer ?
#
loop_
_entity_poly.entity_id
_entity_poly.type
_entity_poly.pdbx_seq_one_letter_code
_entity_poly.pdbx_strand_id
1 'polypeptide(L)'
;MWKLLSAGNPAIYFPVSKEKAIFVPRSFIPNLTAMKEIKLEIHVRSLNYGELNETDRRLTDAAREATSRSYSPYSHFAVGAAALLENGTIVTGSNQENAAYPSGTCAERTTVFYANSQYPDQPILTLAIAARNEAGFLEQPISPCGACRQVLLETEQRYGKPMRILLCSRTGVYELQGVKDLLPLSFGQMQLNGEE
;
A
#
# COMPACT_ATOMS: atom_id res chain seq x y z
N MET A 1 -47.51 18.60 29.31
CA MET A 1 -48.20 17.31 29.50
C MET A 1 -48.27 16.62 28.14
N TRP A 2 -47.88 15.34 28.07
CA TRP A 2 -47.62 14.42 26.94
C TRP A 2 -48.47 14.59 25.65
N LYS A 3 -48.05 14.20 24.41
CA LYS A 3 -47.58 12.86 23.99
C LYS A 3 -47.00 12.85 22.54
N LEU A 4 -45.99 12.01 22.29
CA LEU A 4 -45.51 11.53 20.97
C LEU A 4 -46.53 10.57 20.32
N LEU A 5 -46.65 10.57 18.98
CA LEU A 5 -46.92 9.40 18.13
C LEU A 5 -46.31 9.59 16.72
N SER A 6 -45.56 8.59 16.25
CA SER A 6 -44.91 8.51 14.94
C SER A 6 -45.86 8.16 13.79
N ALA A 7 -45.54 8.55 12.55
CA ALA A 7 -45.49 7.67 11.38
C ALA A 7 -45.21 8.45 10.08
N GLY A 8 -44.36 7.90 9.21
CA GLY A 8 -44.55 7.98 7.75
C GLY A 8 -43.74 9.04 6.97
N ASN A 9 -42.59 8.59 6.45
CA ASN A 9 -42.03 8.85 5.10
C ASN A 9 -42.33 10.21 4.41
N PRO A 10 -41.33 11.06 4.10
CA PRO A 10 -41.56 12.26 3.30
C PRO A 10 -41.82 11.84 1.84
N ALA A 11 -43.09 11.77 1.44
CA ALA A 11 -43.45 11.70 0.03
C ALA A 11 -43.00 13.01 -0.65
N ILE A 12 -42.06 12.90 -1.58
CA ILE A 12 -41.65 14.02 -2.43
C ILE A 12 -42.77 14.19 -3.47
N TYR A 13 -43.62 15.20 -3.29
CA TYR A 13 -44.64 15.58 -4.26
C TYR A 13 -44.05 16.55 -5.29
N PHE A 14 -43.92 16.11 -6.54
CA PHE A 14 -43.67 17.02 -7.68
C PHE A 14 -45.02 17.51 -8.24
N PRO A 15 -45.19 18.82 -8.50
CA PRO A 15 -46.43 19.33 -9.07
C PRO A 15 -46.33 19.28 -10.59
N VAL A 16 -47.06 18.37 -11.25
CA VAL A 16 -47.34 18.48 -12.68
C VAL A 16 -48.79 18.11 -12.94
N SER A 17 -49.43 18.93 -13.77
CA SER A 17 -50.83 18.98 -14.18
C SER A 17 -51.56 17.64 -14.34
N LYS A 18 -52.86 17.67 -14.00
CA LYS A 18 -53.88 16.65 -14.23
C LYS A 18 -53.77 16.05 -15.65
N GLU A 19 -53.35 14.79 -15.75
CA GLU A 19 -53.95 13.70 -16.53
C GLU A 19 -52.94 12.54 -16.72
N LYS A 20 -53.37 11.33 -16.33
CA LYS A 20 -52.69 10.02 -16.40
C LYS A 20 -51.44 9.84 -15.53
N ALA A 21 -51.66 9.51 -14.25
CA ALA A 21 -50.68 8.75 -13.48
C ALA A 21 -50.60 7.33 -14.07
N ILE A 22 -49.50 7.01 -14.75
CA ILE A 22 -49.19 5.63 -15.13
C ILE A 22 -48.86 4.90 -13.83
N PHE A 23 -49.74 4.01 -13.40
CA PHE A 23 -49.49 3.12 -12.27
C PHE A 23 -48.50 2.05 -12.72
N VAL A 24 -47.20 2.29 -12.50
CA VAL A 24 -46.19 1.26 -12.67
C VAL A 24 -46.22 0.40 -11.41
N PRO A 25 -46.71 -0.85 -11.45
CA PRO A 25 -46.69 -1.71 -10.27
C PRO A 25 -45.25 -1.90 -9.81
N ARG A 26 -45.03 -1.96 -8.49
CA ARG A 26 -43.71 -2.11 -7.87
C ARG A 26 -42.94 -3.35 -8.35
N SER A 27 -43.64 -4.30 -8.98
CA SER A 27 -43.09 -5.48 -9.65
C SER A 27 -42.33 -5.18 -10.96
N PHE A 28 -42.40 -3.95 -11.48
CA PHE A 28 -41.70 -3.50 -12.69
C PHE A 28 -40.51 -2.57 -12.40
N ILE A 29 -40.12 -2.41 -11.13
CA ILE A 29 -38.84 -1.80 -10.77
C ILE A 29 -37.81 -2.93 -10.80
N PRO A 30 -36.87 -2.97 -11.77
CA PRO A 30 -35.79 -3.95 -11.73
C PRO A 30 -35.12 -3.82 -10.37
N ASN A 31 -34.94 -4.95 -9.67
CA ASN A 31 -34.34 -5.04 -8.34
C ASN A 31 -33.35 -3.90 -8.12
N LEU A 32 -33.71 -2.91 -7.28
CA LEU A 32 -32.72 -2.01 -6.71
C LEU A 32 -31.78 -2.91 -5.93
N THR A 33 -30.66 -3.28 -6.57
CA THR A 33 -29.58 -4.05 -5.96
C THR A 33 -29.27 -3.40 -4.62
N ALA A 34 -29.57 -4.10 -3.53
CA ALA A 34 -29.29 -3.62 -2.19
C ALA A 34 -27.81 -3.23 -2.12
N MET A 35 -27.52 -2.06 -1.53
CA MET A 35 -26.15 -1.63 -1.30
C MET A 35 -25.39 -2.73 -0.55
N LYS A 36 -24.26 -3.18 -1.10
CA LYS A 36 -23.35 -4.11 -0.43
C LYS A 36 -22.22 -3.29 0.17
N GLU A 37 -22.06 -3.37 1.49
CA GLU A 37 -20.94 -2.75 2.21
C GLU A 37 -19.81 -3.77 2.37
N ILE A 38 -18.58 -3.37 2.10
CA ILE A 38 -17.38 -4.17 2.30
C ILE A 38 -16.50 -3.47 3.34
N LYS A 39 -16.20 -4.16 4.44
CA LYS A 39 -15.29 -3.68 5.49
C LYS A 39 -13.93 -4.35 5.32
N LEU A 40 -12.86 -3.55 5.31
CA LEU A 40 -11.48 -4.01 5.27
C LEU A 40 -10.78 -3.57 6.57
N GLU A 41 -10.00 -4.47 7.17
CA GLU A 41 -9.23 -4.22 8.38
C GLU A 41 -7.74 -4.44 8.10
N ILE A 42 -6.91 -3.45 8.41
CA ILE A 42 -5.46 -3.48 8.17
C ILE A 42 -4.76 -3.49 9.52
N HIS A 43 -3.84 -4.44 9.70
CA HIS A 43 -3.10 -4.62 10.93
C HIS A 43 -1.65 -4.15 10.75
N VAL A 44 -1.24 -3.13 11.51
CA VAL A 44 0.13 -2.61 11.51
C VAL A 44 0.71 -2.76 12.92
N ARG A 45 1.87 -3.43 13.04
CA ARG A 45 2.58 -3.50 14.32
C ARG A 45 3.59 -2.35 14.40
N SER A 46 3.54 -1.58 15.49
CA SER A 46 4.56 -0.57 15.78
C SER A 46 5.55 -1.14 16.78
N LEU A 47 6.82 -1.23 16.38
CA LEU A 47 7.89 -1.84 17.15
C LEU A 47 9.01 -0.83 17.38
N ASN A 48 9.66 -0.88 18.52
CA ASN A 48 10.94 -0.20 18.74
C ASN A 48 12.08 -1.08 18.21
N TYR A 49 13.24 -0.49 17.95
CA TYR A 49 14.40 -1.22 17.41
C TYR A 49 14.83 -2.41 18.30
N GLY A 50 14.69 -2.30 19.63
CA GLY A 50 15.02 -3.38 20.56
C GLY A 50 14.07 -4.59 20.49
N GLU A 51 12.87 -4.43 19.95
CA GLU A 51 11.85 -5.48 19.84
C GLU A 51 11.99 -6.29 18.54
N LEU A 52 12.77 -5.80 17.59
CA LEU A 52 13.09 -6.52 16.35
C LEU A 52 13.93 -7.75 16.66
N ASN A 53 13.75 -8.83 15.90
CA ASN A 53 14.68 -9.95 15.92
C ASN A 53 16.02 -9.56 15.23
N GLU A 54 17.02 -10.44 15.30
CA GLU A 54 18.35 -10.15 14.73
C GLU A 54 18.31 -9.92 13.21
N THR A 55 17.53 -10.72 12.48
CA THR A 55 17.38 -10.60 11.02
C THR A 55 16.76 -9.25 10.63
N ASP A 56 15.67 -8.85 11.30
CA ASP A 56 14.97 -7.60 11.04
C ASP A 56 15.82 -6.38 11.44
N ARG A 57 16.65 -6.48 12.49
CA ARG A 57 17.67 -5.46 12.82
C ARG A 57 18.68 -5.29 11.70
N ARG A 58 19.29 -6.39 11.24
CA ARG A 58 20.26 -6.38 10.12
C ARG A 58 19.65 -5.77 8.86
N LEU A 59 18.39 -6.10 8.56
CA LEU A 59 17.69 -5.56 7.39
C LEU A 59 17.38 -4.06 7.53
N THR A 60 16.92 -3.65 8.71
CA THR A 60 16.68 -2.23 9.05
C THR A 60 17.96 -1.40 8.92
N ASP A 61 19.08 -1.90 9.43
CA ASP A 61 20.36 -1.21 9.38
C ASP A 61 20.90 -1.15 7.94
N ALA A 62 20.76 -2.22 7.16
CA ALA A 62 21.10 -2.22 5.75
C ALA A 62 20.26 -1.20 4.93
N ALA A 63 18.97 -1.07 5.22
CA ALA A 63 18.11 -0.06 4.58
C ALA A 63 18.54 1.37 4.97
N ARG A 64 18.87 1.60 6.25
CA ARG A 64 19.40 2.88 6.74
C ARG A 64 20.72 3.23 6.07
N GLU A 65 21.66 2.29 6.01
CA GLU A 65 22.95 2.46 5.34
C GLU A 65 22.77 2.76 3.85
N ALA A 66 21.85 2.08 3.17
CA ALA A 66 21.58 2.28 1.75
C ALA A 66 21.17 3.73 1.41
N THR A 67 20.59 4.49 2.36
CA THR A 67 20.31 5.93 2.16
C THR A 67 21.56 6.76 1.85
N SER A 68 22.76 6.30 2.22
CA SER A 68 24.03 6.97 1.91
C SER A 68 24.38 6.94 0.41
N ARG A 69 23.80 5.99 -0.33
CA ARG A 69 24.00 5.81 -1.78
C ARG A 69 22.87 6.43 -2.61
N SER A 70 21.98 7.21 -2.00
CA SER A 70 20.94 7.93 -2.73
C SER A 70 21.56 8.94 -3.69
N TYR A 71 21.11 8.94 -4.94
CA TYR A 71 21.31 10.09 -5.81
C TYR A 71 20.03 10.92 -5.79
N SER A 72 20.00 11.92 -4.90
CA SER A 72 18.82 12.77 -4.72
C SER A 72 19.20 14.25 -4.59
N PRO A 73 19.90 14.83 -5.59
CA PRO A 73 20.39 16.21 -5.50
C PRO A 73 19.26 17.24 -5.64
N TYR A 74 18.05 16.83 -6.03
CA TYR A 74 16.97 17.76 -6.29
C TYR A 74 15.97 17.83 -5.13
N SER A 75 15.59 16.69 -4.56
CA SER A 75 14.71 16.68 -3.37
C SER A 75 15.45 16.78 -2.05
N HIS A 76 16.75 16.44 -2.02
CA HIS A 76 17.53 16.22 -0.80
C HIS A 76 16.89 15.20 0.15
N PHE A 77 16.07 14.29 -0.40
CA PHE A 77 15.35 13.28 0.33
C PHE A 77 15.87 11.89 -0.05
N ALA A 78 16.66 11.31 0.85
CA ALA A 78 17.37 10.05 0.63
C ALA A 78 16.57 8.88 1.22
N VAL A 79 16.20 7.93 0.37
CA VAL A 79 15.50 6.70 0.70
C VAL A 79 16.40 5.52 0.38
N GLY A 80 16.46 4.57 1.31
CA GLY A 80 17.17 3.32 1.18
C GLY A 80 16.23 2.16 1.42
N ALA A 81 16.44 1.06 0.71
CA ALA A 81 15.69 -0.16 0.90
C ALA A 81 16.61 -1.38 0.93
N ALA A 82 16.19 -2.40 1.69
CA ALA A 82 16.89 -3.66 1.82
C ALA A 82 15.90 -4.82 1.75
N ALA A 83 16.14 -5.77 0.84
CA ALA A 83 15.31 -6.95 0.60
C ALA A 83 16.04 -8.20 1.07
N LEU A 84 15.39 -8.97 1.95
CA LEU A 84 15.82 -10.32 2.33
C LEU A 84 15.21 -11.33 1.37
N LEU A 85 16.06 -12.05 0.64
CA LEU A 85 15.65 -13.11 -0.26
C LEU A 85 15.52 -14.45 0.48
N GLU A 86 14.82 -15.40 -0.13
CA GLU A 86 14.58 -16.73 0.44
C GLU A 86 15.86 -17.52 0.74
N ASN A 87 16.90 -17.40 -0.10
CA ASN A 87 18.21 -17.98 0.17
C ASN A 87 19.04 -17.26 1.27
N GLY A 88 18.47 -16.26 1.95
CA GLY A 88 19.14 -15.48 2.99
C GLY A 88 20.01 -14.32 2.49
N THR A 89 20.07 -14.10 1.17
CA THR A 89 20.79 -12.95 0.60
C THR A 89 20.08 -11.65 0.94
N ILE A 90 20.83 -10.61 1.31
CA ILE A 90 20.29 -9.25 1.46
C ILE A 90 20.74 -8.40 0.27
N VAL A 91 19.77 -7.82 -0.43
CA VAL A 91 19.98 -6.91 -1.55
C VAL A 91 19.54 -5.52 -1.16
N THR A 92 20.30 -4.50 -1.57
CA THR A 92 20.03 -3.11 -1.15
C THR A 92 19.99 -2.16 -2.33
N GLY A 93 19.19 -1.11 -2.22
CA GLY A 93 19.08 -0.06 -3.21
C GLY A 93 18.68 1.27 -2.58
N SER A 94 18.75 2.33 -3.37
CA SER A 94 18.40 3.70 -2.98
C SER A 94 17.61 4.39 -4.08
N ASN A 95 16.96 5.52 -3.77
CA ASN A 95 16.34 6.31 -4.81
C ASN A 95 17.40 6.98 -5.70
N GLN A 96 17.07 7.05 -6.99
CA GLN A 96 17.91 7.61 -8.04
C GLN A 96 17.06 8.65 -8.78
N GLU A 97 17.34 9.92 -8.55
CA GLU A 97 16.64 11.03 -9.18
C GLU A 97 17.21 11.34 -10.57
N ASN A 98 16.44 12.10 -11.34
CA ASN A 98 16.83 12.55 -12.67
C ASN A 98 16.30 13.96 -12.89
N ALA A 99 17.00 14.77 -13.69
CA ALA A 99 16.57 16.11 -14.05
C ALA A 99 15.17 16.12 -14.69
N ALA A 100 14.82 15.07 -15.44
CA ALA A 100 13.47 14.83 -15.91
C ALA A 100 12.70 14.00 -14.86
N TYR A 101 11.81 14.64 -14.11
CA TYR A 101 11.20 14.08 -12.91
C TYR A 101 10.31 12.81 -13.04
N PRO A 102 9.88 12.31 -14.22
CA PRO A 102 9.33 10.95 -14.29
C PRO A 102 10.39 9.86 -14.51
N SER A 103 11.65 10.23 -14.80
CA SER A 103 12.72 9.28 -15.11
C SER A 103 13.47 8.76 -13.88
N GLY A 104 13.14 9.27 -12.69
CA GLY A 104 13.70 8.79 -11.42
C GLY A 104 13.07 7.47 -10.96
N THR A 105 13.79 6.74 -10.11
CA THR A 105 13.32 5.47 -9.52
C THR A 105 13.45 5.50 -8.00
N CYS A 106 12.41 5.04 -7.31
CA CYS A 106 12.38 4.97 -5.85
C CYS A 106 13.24 3.80 -5.34
N ALA A 107 13.70 3.87 -4.09
CA ALA A 107 14.58 2.86 -3.49
C ALA A 107 14.00 1.45 -3.53
N GLU A 108 12.70 1.30 -3.27
CA GLU A 108 11.97 0.04 -3.28
C GLU A 108 12.03 -0.60 -4.65
N ARG A 109 11.71 0.17 -5.71
CA ARG A 109 11.74 -0.30 -7.10
C ARG A 109 13.15 -0.63 -7.56
N THR A 110 14.14 0.22 -7.23
CA THR A 110 15.56 -0.07 -7.50
C THR A 110 15.97 -1.41 -6.88
N THR A 111 15.62 -1.64 -5.61
CA THR A 111 15.99 -2.85 -4.88
C THR A 111 15.29 -4.09 -5.43
N VAL A 112 13.98 -4.01 -5.66
CA VAL A 112 13.19 -5.15 -6.15
C VAL A 112 13.56 -5.52 -7.59
N PHE A 113 13.75 -4.55 -8.48
CA PHE A 113 14.16 -4.84 -9.85
C PHE A 113 15.57 -5.41 -9.91
N TYR A 114 16.49 -4.92 -9.08
CA TYR A 114 17.81 -5.52 -8.96
C TYR A 114 17.74 -6.97 -8.44
N ALA A 115 16.97 -7.21 -7.37
CA ALA A 115 16.76 -8.56 -6.85
C ALA A 115 16.17 -9.50 -7.90
N ASN A 116 15.09 -9.09 -8.57
CA ASN A 116 14.42 -9.88 -9.60
C ASN A 116 15.29 -10.11 -10.85
N SER A 117 16.26 -9.23 -11.11
CA SER A 117 17.20 -9.39 -12.23
C SER A 117 18.35 -10.33 -11.90
N GLN A 118 18.91 -10.23 -10.69
CA GLN A 118 20.10 -11.00 -10.29
C GLN A 118 19.75 -12.35 -9.66
N TYR A 119 18.58 -12.45 -9.05
CA TYR A 119 18.09 -13.61 -8.32
C TYR A 119 16.63 -13.94 -8.71
N PRO A 120 16.36 -14.25 -9.99
CA PRO A 120 15.00 -14.37 -10.53
C PRO A 120 14.15 -15.51 -9.93
N ASP A 121 14.80 -16.48 -9.29
CA ASP A 121 14.17 -17.64 -8.64
C ASP A 121 14.09 -17.50 -7.12
N GLN A 122 14.42 -16.32 -6.58
CA GLN A 122 14.47 -16.07 -5.14
C GLN A 122 13.37 -15.09 -4.72
N PRO A 123 12.29 -15.58 -4.09
CA PRO A 123 11.27 -14.72 -3.51
C PRO A 123 11.86 -13.75 -2.48
N ILE A 124 11.29 -12.54 -2.41
CA ILE A 124 11.61 -11.57 -1.37
C ILE A 124 10.70 -11.86 -0.17
N LEU A 125 11.31 -12.19 0.97
CA LEU A 125 10.59 -12.51 2.22
C LEU A 125 10.23 -11.25 3.02
N THR A 126 11.17 -10.31 3.09
CA THR A 126 11.01 -9.05 3.85
C THR A 126 11.67 -7.90 3.10
N LEU A 127 11.02 -6.74 3.06
CA LEU A 127 11.58 -5.48 2.56
C LEU A 127 11.59 -4.43 3.68
N ALA A 128 12.77 -3.91 4.03
CA ALA A 128 12.90 -2.75 4.91
C ALA A 128 13.12 -1.48 4.11
N ILE A 129 12.51 -0.37 4.55
CA ILE A 129 12.56 0.93 3.89
C ILE A 129 12.89 1.99 4.95
N ALA A 130 13.94 2.78 4.72
CA ALA A 130 14.32 3.89 5.58
C ALA A 130 14.45 5.17 4.76
N ALA A 131 14.17 6.31 5.39
CA ALA A 131 14.38 7.60 4.77
C ALA A 131 15.02 8.60 5.72
N ARG A 132 15.81 9.51 5.13
CA ARG A 132 16.40 10.66 5.81
C ARG A 132 16.40 11.88 4.90
N ASN A 133 16.39 13.05 5.51
CA ASN A 133 16.66 14.32 4.85
C ASN A 133 17.91 14.95 5.49
N GLU A 134 18.13 16.24 5.24
CA GLU A 134 19.27 16.98 5.80
C GLU A 134 19.29 17.02 7.33
N ALA A 135 18.14 16.89 7.99
CA ALA A 135 18.03 16.84 9.46
C ALA A 135 18.28 15.43 10.04
N GLY A 136 18.48 14.41 9.20
CA GLY A 136 18.68 13.02 9.60
C GLY A 136 17.47 12.12 9.31
N PHE A 137 17.42 10.96 9.98
CA PHE A 137 16.32 10.00 9.82
C PHE A 137 15.01 10.58 10.35
N LEU A 138 13.91 10.28 9.65
CA LEU A 138 12.59 10.79 9.99
C LEU A 138 12.09 10.23 11.33
N GLU A 139 11.33 11.01 12.09
CA GLU A 139 10.68 10.52 13.33
C GLU A 139 9.64 9.43 13.06
N GLN A 140 8.88 9.60 11.98
CA GLN A 140 7.79 8.71 11.59
C GLN A 140 8.18 7.93 10.34
N PRO A 141 7.78 6.65 10.23
CA PRO A 141 8.06 5.88 9.03
C PRO A 141 7.44 6.49 7.77
N ILE A 142 8.14 6.41 6.65
CA ILE A 142 7.60 6.78 5.35
C ILE A 142 6.91 5.58 4.71
N SER A 143 5.72 5.79 4.16
CA SER A 143 5.03 4.77 3.37
C SER A 143 5.55 4.76 1.93
N PRO A 144 5.67 3.59 1.27
CA PRO A 144 6.02 3.52 -0.14
C PRO A 144 4.99 4.23 -1.01
N CYS A 145 5.43 4.81 -2.12
CA CYS A 145 4.53 5.50 -3.06
C CYS A 145 3.64 4.50 -3.83
N GLY A 146 2.57 4.98 -4.47
CA GLY A 146 1.62 4.12 -5.18
C GLY A 146 2.26 3.22 -6.25
N ALA A 147 3.21 3.75 -7.02
CA ALA A 147 3.95 2.98 -8.02
C ALA A 147 4.81 1.87 -7.39
N CYS A 148 5.45 2.14 -6.25
CA CYS A 148 6.17 1.12 -5.50
C CYS A 148 5.22 0.04 -5.01
N ARG A 149 4.10 0.41 -4.37
CA ARG A 149 3.10 -0.56 -3.85
C ARG A 149 2.63 -1.53 -4.93
N GLN A 150 2.39 -1.04 -6.15
CA GLN A 150 2.00 -1.90 -7.27
C GLN A 150 3.11 -2.90 -7.68
N VAL A 151 4.37 -2.45 -7.75
CA VAL A 151 5.52 -3.33 -8.05
C VAL A 151 5.75 -4.37 -6.95
N LEU A 152 5.61 -3.95 -5.69
CA LEU A 152 5.73 -4.84 -4.54
C LEU A 152 4.64 -5.92 -4.58
N LEU A 153 3.40 -5.55 -4.93
CA LEU A 153 2.28 -6.48 -5.05
C LEU A 153 2.50 -7.47 -6.20
N GLU A 154 2.92 -6.99 -7.36
CA GLU A 154 3.26 -7.86 -8.50
C GLU A 154 4.34 -8.87 -8.11
N THR A 155 5.31 -8.45 -7.28
CA THR A 155 6.37 -9.34 -6.80
C THR A 155 5.83 -10.42 -5.86
N GLU A 156 4.93 -10.09 -4.93
CA GLU A 156 4.24 -11.11 -4.11
C GLU A 156 3.47 -12.11 -4.98
N GLN A 157 2.73 -11.61 -5.98
CA GLN A 157 1.92 -12.42 -6.89
C GLN A 157 2.80 -13.36 -7.73
N ARG A 158 3.90 -12.84 -8.30
CA ARG A 158 4.85 -13.62 -9.09
C ARG A 158 5.38 -14.84 -8.35
N TYR A 159 5.69 -14.70 -7.06
CA TYR A 159 6.27 -15.79 -6.26
C TYR A 159 5.24 -16.56 -5.42
N GLY A 160 3.97 -16.11 -5.37
CA GLY A 160 2.94 -16.70 -4.54
C GLY A 160 3.24 -16.64 -3.04
N LYS A 161 4.06 -15.69 -2.59
CA LYS A 161 4.50 -15.55 -1.18
C LYS A 161 4.29 -14.12 -0.69
N PRO A 162 3.73 -13.92 0.52
CA PRO A 162 3.64 -12.60 1.11
C PRO A 162 5.03 -12.06 1.43
N MET A 163 5.22 -10.77 1.20
CA MET A 163 6.44 -10.04 1.50
C MET A 163 6.18 -9.10 2.67
N ARG A 164 6.80 -9.40 3.82
CA ARG A 164 6.74 -8.54 5.01
C ARG A 164 7.36 -7.18 4.70
N ILE A 165 6.75 -6.10 5.18
CA ILE A 165 7.25 -4.74 4.98
C ILE A 165 7.62 -4.12 6.32
N LEU A 166 8.85 -3.63 6.43
CA LEU A 166 9.36 -2.88 7.58
C LEU A 166 9.58 -1.42 7.14
N LEU A 167 8.75 -0.52 7.66
CA LEU A 167 8.91 0.92 7.45
C LEU A 167 9.69 1.49 8.63
N CYS A 168 10.94 1.87 8.40
CA CYS A 168 11.88 2.24 9.45
C CYS A 168 11.92 3.76 9.63
N SER A 169 11.80 4.20 10.88
CA SER A 169 12.04 5.57 11.30
C SER A 169 13.22 5.65 12.27
N ARG A 170 13.45 6.83 12.83
CA ARG A 170 14.41 7.06 13.92
C ARG A 170 13.98 6.37 15.21
N THR A 171 12.68 6.42 15.52
CA THR A 171 12.14 6.00 16.83
C THR A 171 11.55 4.60 16.81
N GLY A 172 11.16 4.08 15.65
CA GLY A 172 10.54 2.76 15.56
C GLY A 172 10.46 2.21 14.14
N VAL A 173 9.76 1.09 14.01
CA VAL A 173 9.49 0.38 12.78
C VAL A 173 8.02 0.02 12.74
N TYR A 174 7.35 0.37 11.64
CA TYR A 174 6.04 -0.19 11.33
C TYR A 174 6.21 -1.46 10.52
N GLU A 175 5.59 -2.53 10.98
CA GLU A 175 5.61 -3.81 10.32
C GLU A 175 4.22 -4.15 9.78
N LEU A 176 4.20 -4.57 8.52
CA LEU A 176 3.04 -5.14 7.84
C LEU A 176 3.40 -6.56 7.37
N GLN A 177 2.42 -7.47 7.39
CA GLN A 177 2.66 -8.88 7.04
C GLN A 177 2.64 -9.14 5.52
N GLY A 178 2.14 -8.19 4.73
CA GLY A 178 2.12 -8.28 3.27
C GLY A 178 1.85 -6.92 2.61
N VAL A 179 2.05 -6.85 1.30
CA VAL A 179 1.88 -5.62 0.51
C VAL A 179 0.41 -5.26 0.32
N LYS A 180 -0.49 -6.24 0.33
CA LYS A 180 -1.94 -6.02 0.19
C LYS A 180 -2.50 -5.03 1.22
N ASP A 181 -1.92 -5.00 2.42
CA ASP A 181 -2.29 -4.07 3.49
C ASP A 181 -1.92 -2.61 3.16
N LEU A 182 -0.93 -2.40 2.29
CA LEU A 182 -0.56 -1.08 1.78
C LEU A 182 -1.43 -0.66 0.58
N LEU A 183 -2.08 -1.60 -0.09
CA LEU A 183 -2.86 -1.34 -1.31
C LEU A 183 -4.20 -2.10 -1.26
N PRO A 184 -5.14 -1.70 -0.39
CA PRO A 184 -6.46 -2.31 -0.34
C PRO A 184 -7.18 -2.13 -1.68
N LEU A 185 -7.96 -3.13 -2.08
CA LEU A 185 -8.64 -3.17 -3.38
C LEU A 185 -7.68 -3.02 -4.57
N SER A 186 -6.48 -3.59 -4.43
CA SER A 186 -5.42 -3.49 -5.42
C SER A 186 -5.80 -4.03 -6.79
N PHE A 187 -5.24 -3.40 -7.83
CA PHE A 187 -5.30 -3.92 -9.19
C PHE A 187 -4.31 -5.07 -9.42
N GLY A 188 -4.72 -6.14 -10.09
CA GLY A 188 -3.83 -7.28 -10.39
C GLY A 188 -4.33 -8.21 -11.51
N GLN A 189 -3.61 -9.30 -11.75
CA GLN A 189 -3.84 -10.20 -12.89
C GLN A 189 -5.27 -10.75 -12.99
N MET A 190 -5.92 -11.06 -11.86
CA MET A 190 -7.31 -11.58 -11.84
C MET A 190 -8.29 -10.63 -12.55
N GLN A 191 -8.11 -9.32 -12.37
CA GLN A 191 -8.97 -8.32 -12.99
C GLN A 191 -8.66 -8.08 -14.48
N LEU A 192 -7.45 -8.38 -14.93
CA LEU A 192 -7.10 -8.37 -16.36
C LEU A 192 -7.80 -9.50 -17.12
N ASN A 193 -7.99 -10.65 -16.45
CA ASN A 193 -8.58 -11.83 -17.06
C ASN A 193 -10.12 -11.89 -16.93
N GLY A 194 -10.73 -10.98 -16.18
CA GLY A 194 -12.18 -10.95 -15.97
C GLY A 194 -12.70 -12.07 -15.07
N GLU A 195 -11.84 -12.65 -14.23
CA GLU A 195 -12.20 -13.69 -13.27
C GLU A 195 -12.47 -13.04 -11.89
N GLU A 196 -13.73 -12.65 -11.65
CA GLU A 196 -14.29 -12.29 -10.33
C GLU A 196 -15.53 -13.14 -10.02
#